data_AF-A0A8H7HVR3-F1
#
_entry.id   AF-A0A8H7HVR3-F1
#
_cell.length_a   1.000
_cell.length_b   1.000
_cell.length_c   1.000
_cell.angle_alpha   90.00
_cell.angle_beta   90.00
_cell.angle_gamma   90.00
#
_symmetry.space_group_name_H-M   'P 1'
#
loop_
_entity.id
_entity.type
_entity.pdbx_description
1 polymer ?
#
loop_
_entity_poly.entity_id
_entity_poly.type
_entity_poly.pdbx_seq_one_letter_code
_entity_poly.pdbx_strand_id
1 'polypeptide(L)'
;MVPRETFTRDANAQLVASALKSRDIGIPAYVNERHDIVVHGKKMTYKIINKRAYHHGTMLINAQLDRLGNLLRNTKTSLHTKGVESVRSPVANLASSSPTITHDLFVECVTRAFRGKYYPDDYWDDQVVQVDSKSGNEFVVKGAEELRQSWEWRFGQTPEFTHDMHTSFSWGDVNVHLTSKRGLITRCQIKGLAIPDTSLVGLRYGTLETAEEILLKSYTGSPSYIDQFLTWLRREM
;
A
#
# COMPACT_ATOMS: atom_id res chain seq x y z
N MET A 1 1.68 21.72 1.18
CA MET A 1 2.17 21.69 -0.21
C MET A 1 2.94 22.97 -0.46
N VAL A 2 4.01 22.94 -1.24
CA VAL A 2 4.80 24.15 -1.55
C VAL A 2 5.20 24.18 -3.03
N PRO A 3 5.55 25.35 -3.58
CA PRO A 3 6.27 25.43 -4.85
C PRO A 3 7.47 24.49 -4.89
N ARG A 4 7.83 23.98 -6.07
CA ARG A 4 8.91 22.99 -6.20
C ARG A 4 10.26 23.58 -5.85
N GLU A 5 10.43 24.87 -6.13
CA GLU A 5 11.66 25.64 -5.97
C GLU A 5 11.98 25.88 -4.49
N THR A 6 10.96 25.93 -3.64
CA THR A 6 11.08 26.12 -2.19
C THR A 6 10.97 24.81 -1.41
N PHE A 7 10.75 23.69 -2.10
CA PHE A 7 10.61 22.39 -1.47
C PHE A 7 11.98 21.82 -1.06
N THR A 8 12.10 21.51 0.22
CA THR A 8 13.15 20.61 0.71
C THR A 8 12.52 19.38 1.35
N ARG A 9 13.18 18.23 1.21
CA ARG A 9 12.71 16.96 1.77
C ARG A 9 12.63 17.03 3.30
N ASP A 10 13.51 17.81 3.92
CA ASP A 10 13.61 17.91 5.37
C ASP A 10 12.70 18.94 6.01
N ALA A 11 12.38 20.07 5.36
CA ALA A 11 11.73 21.19 6.03
C ALA A 11 10.41 20.81 6.73
N ASN A 12 9.64 19.91 6.11
CA ASN A 12 8.37 19.43 6.66
C ASN A 12 8.57 18.32 7.69
N ALA A 13 9.54 17.42 7.49
CA ALA A 13 9.89 16.38 8.47
C ALA A 13 10.43 17.01 9.77
N GLN A 14 11.29 18.02 9.64
CA GLN A 14 11.84 18.78 10.76
C GLN A 14 10.76 19.55 11.52
N LEU A 15 9.78 20.11 10.81
CA LEU A 15 8.63 20.77 11.43
C LEU A 15 7.84 19.78 12.30
N VAL A 16 7.51 18.61 11.78
CA VAL A 16 6.81 17.58 12.57
C VAL A 16 7.68 17.09 13.73
N ALA A 17 8.98 16.88 13.52
CA ALA A 17 9.91 16.52 14.60
C ALA A 17 10.00 17.60 15.68
N SER A 18 9.90 18.88 15.31
CA SER A 18 9.86 20.00 16.26
C SER A 18 8.55 20.05 17.05
N ALA A 19 7.42 19.72 16.42
CA ALA A 19 6.13 19.60 17.09
C ALA A 19 6.13 18.46 18.12
N LEU A 20 6.76 17.33 17.80
CA LEU A 20 6.91 16.22 18.76
C LEU A 20 7.77 16.62 19.98
N LYS A 21 8.79 17.46 19.78
CA LYS A 21 9.65 17.99 20.86
C LYS A 21 9.01 19.11 21.67
N SER A 22 7.82 19.59 21.30
CA SER A 22 7.17 20.67 22.03
C SER A 22 6.95 20.27 23.49
N ARG A 23 6.75 21.25 24.37
CA ARG A 23 6.44 20.97 25.79
C ARG A 23 5.13 20.18 25.95
N ASP A 24 4.22 20.32 25.01
CA ASP A 24 2.91 19.66 25.05
C ASP A 24 3.01 18.14 24.77
N ILE A 25 3.93 17.73 23.86
CA ILE A 25 4.12 16.32 23.49
C ILE A 25 5.31 15.68 24.21
N GLY A 26 6.44 16.38 24.26
CA GLY A 26 7.63 15.96 25.01
C GLY A 26 8.37 14.74 24.45
N ILE A 27 8.18 14.38 23.17
CA ILE A 27 8.81 13.21 22.54
C ILE A 27 10.06 13.63 21.75
N PRO A 28 11.27 13.14 22.12
CA PRO A 28 12.46 13.35 21.31
C PRO A 28 12.35 12.69 19.93
N ALA A 29 12.51 13.49 18.88
CA ALA A 29 12.48 13.03 17.49
C ALA A 29 13.60 13.66 16.65
N TYR A 30 14.02 13.02 15.56
CA TYR A 30 14.95 13.62 14.60
C TYR A 30 14.65 13.17 13.18
N VAL A 31 15.23 13.87 12.20
CA VAL A 31 15.14 13.49 10.79
C VAL A 31 16.44 12.80 10.40
N ASN A 32 16.35 11.59 9.84
CA ASN A 32 17.54 10.85 9.38
C ASN A 32 17.93 11.24 7.94
N GLU A 33 19.02 10.68 7.43
CA GLU A 33 19.52 10.91 6.05
C GLU A 33 18.55 10.47 4.95
N ARG A 34 17.58 9.61 5.29
CA ARG A 34 16.52 9.17 4.39
C ARG A 34 15.29 10.09 4.42
N HIS A 35 15.33 11.16 5.20
CA HIS A 35 14.26 12.11 5.45
C HIS A 35 13.07 11.49 6.22
N ASP A 36 13.33 10.45 7.01
CA ASP A 36 12.36 9.86 7.91
C ASP A 36 12.34 10.58 9.25
N ILE A 37 11.17 10.73 9.85
CA ILE A 37 11.07 11.10 11.27
C ILE A 37 11.35 9.84 12.10
N VAL A 38 12.27 9.96 13.05
CA VAL A 38 12.72 8.85 13.89
C VAL A 38 12.45 9.18 15.36
N VAL A 39 11.77 8.27 16.05
CA VAL A 39 11.49 8.31 17.49
C VAL A 39 12.12 7.07 18.12
N HIS A 40 13.07 7.26 19.05
CA HIS A 40 13.83 6.16 19.68
C HIS A 40 14.38 5.11 18.68
N GLY A 41 14.87 5.56 17.52
CA GLY A 41 15.43 4.68 16.49
C GLY A 41 14.40 4.00 15.57
N LYS A 42 13.10 4.30 15.72
CA LYS A 42 12.02 3.72 14.92
C LYS A 42 11.43 4.74 13.94
N LYS A 43 11.07 4.27 12.74
CA LYS A 43 10.82 5.10 11.54
C LYS A 43 9.35 5.46 11.29
N MET A 44 9.13 6.64 10.71
CA MET A 44 7.89 7.09 10.05
C MET A 44 8.08 7.26 8.51
N THR A 45 7.06 7.01 7.68
CA THR A 45 7.19 6.85 6.19
C THR A 45 6.89 8.12 5.35
N TYR A 46 7.33 8.16 4.07
CA TYR A 46 7.34 9.35 3.17
C TYR A 46 6.99 9.08 1.68
N LYS A 47 6.53 10.11 0.92
CA LYS A 47 6.54 10.18 -0.59
C LYS A 47 6.37 11.63 -1.13
N ILE A 48 6.86 11.89 -2.36
CA ILE A 48 6.88 13.19 -3.10
C ILE A 48 6.30 13.04 -4.52
N ILE A 49 5.57 14.04 -5.06
CA ILE A 49 5.04 14.02 -6.45
C ILE A 49 5.08 15.41 -7.16
N ASN A 50 5.53 15.45 -8.43
CA ASN A 50 5.31 16.40 -9.57
C ASN A 50 5.40 17.96 -9.37
N LYS A 51 4.70 18.74 -10.23
CA LYS A 51 4.84 20.22 -10.46
C LYS A 51 4.63 21.09 -9.23
N ARG A 52 3.89 20.59 -8.25
CA ARG A 52 3.82 21.12 -6.88
C ARG A 52 4.34 20.03 -5.97
N ALA A 53 5.29 20.34 -5.10
CA ALA A 53 5.77 19.33 -4.18
C ALA A 53 4.80 19.22 -3.00
N TYR A 54 4.30 18.01 -2.79
CA TYR A 54 3.65 17.65 -1.55
C TYR A 54 4.46 16.58 -0.82
N HIS A 55 4.59 16.77 0.49
CA HIS A 55 5.18 15.80 1.38
C HIS A 55 4.04 15.20 2.19
N HIS A 56 3.83 13.90 2.08
CA HIS A 56 2.93 13.17 2.95
C HIS A 56 3.68 12.05 3.67
N GLY A 57 3.24 11.76 4.88
CA GLY A 57 3.77 10.70 5.71
C GLY A 57 2.76 10.23 6.73
N THR A 58 3.06 9.11 7.36
CA THR A 58 2.20 8.47 8.37
C THR A 58 2.82 8.61 9.75
N MET A 59 2.04 9.04 10.73
CA MET A 59 2.41 8.98 12.15
C MET A 59 1.61 7.89 12.87
N LEU A 60 2.29 6.92 13.47
CA LEU A 60 1.72 5.85 14.27
C LEU A 60 1.48 6.38 15.68
N ILE A 61 0.26 6.86 15.94
CA ILE A 61 -0.10 7.35 17.28
C ILE A 61 -0.30 6.16 18.22
N ASN A 62 -1.20 5.25 17.86
CA ASN A 62 -1.53 4.05 18.64
C ASN A 62 -2.09 2.92 17.73
N ALA A 63 -1.33 2.53 16.71
CA ALA A 63 -1.72 1.46 15.78
C ALA A 63 -1.53 0.06 16.37
N GLN A 64 -2.29 -0.92 15.89
CA GLN A 64 -2.09 -2.34 16.24
C GLN A 64 -0.88 -2.90 15.46
N LEU A 65 0.31 -2.76 16.04
CA LEU A 65 1.59 -3.06 15.35
C LEU A 65 1.77 -4.54 15.01
N ASP A 66 1.17 -5.43 15.80
CA ASP A 66 1.10 -6.88 15.54
C ASP A 66 0.33 -7.19 14.24
N ARG A 67 -0.85 -6.58 14.07
CA ARG A 67 -1.64 -6.70 12.83
C ARG A 67 -0.92 -6.07 11.65
N LEU A 68 -0.33 -4.89 11.84
CA LEU A 68 0.45 -4.21 10.80
C LEU A 68 1.60 -5.10 10.29
N GLY A 69 2.35 -5.71 11.21
CA GLY A 69 3.45 -6.61 10.85
C GLY A 69 2.97 -7.83 10.06
N ASN A 70 1.84 -8.42 10.44
CA ASN A 70 1.26 -9.56 9.73
C ASN A 70 0.76 -9.19 8.32
N LEU A 71 0.12 -8.04 8.16
CA LEU A 71 -0.40 -7.57 6.87
C LEU A 71 0.69 -7.19 5.87
N LEU A 72 1.85 -6.73 6.35
CA LEU A 72 2.97 -6.31 5.52
C LEU A 72 3.98 -7.44 5.25
N ARG A 73 3.81 -8.61 5.86
CA ARG A 73 4.73 -9.74 5.69
C ARG A 73 4.49 -10.38 4.33
N ASN A 74 5.36 -10.08 3.36
CA ASN A 74 5.44 -10.90 2.15
C ASN A 74 5.96 -12.31 2.52
N THR A 75 5.15 -13.33 2.27
CA THR A 75 5.49 -14.74 2.47
C THR A 75 5.76 -15.47 1.15
N LYS A 76 5.55 -14.83 0.00
CA LYS A 76 5.66 -15.45 -1.32
C LYS A 76 7.05 -15.18 -1.90
N THR A 77 7.96 -16.13 -1.73
CA THR A 77 9.33 -16.08 -2.28
C THR A 77 9.41 -16.39 -3.76
N SER A 78 8.37 -17.02 -4.31
CA SER A 78 8.28 -17.42 -5.71
C SER A 78 7.67 -16.35 -6.63
N LEU A 79 7.31 -15.19 -6.07
CA LEU A 79 6.84 -14.04 -6.83
C LEU A 79 8.00 -13.10 -7.09
N HIS A 80 8.32 -12.89 -8.37
CA HIS A 80 9.46 -12.08 -8.81
C HIS A 80 8.95 -10.87 -9.59
N THR A 81 9.23 -9.66 -9.08
CA THR A 81 8.76 -8.41 -9.69
C THR A 81 9.91 -7.42 -9.92
N LYS A 82 9.73 -6.54 -10.91
CA LYS A 82 10.61 -5.37 -11.13
C LYS A 82 10.24 -4.17 -10.25
N GLY A 83 9.21 -4.30 -9.41
CA GLY A 83 8.79 -3.25 -8.48
C GLY A 83 9.86 -2.93 -7.42
N VAL A 84 9.83 -1.71 -6.90
CA VAL A 84 10.70 -1.31 -5.79
C VAL A 84 10.25 -2.02 -4.53
N GLU A 85 11.10 -2.85 -3.95
CA GLU A 85 10.81 -3.54 -2.70
C GLU A 85 10.65 -2.57 -1.53
N SER A 86 9.76 -2.92 -0.61
CA SER A 86 9.60 -2.17 0.64
C SER A 86 10.77 -2.44 1.58
N VAL A 87 11.47 -1.38 1.99
CA VAL A 87 12.52 -1.48 3.01
C VAL A 87 11.88 -1.65 4.39
N ARG A 88 12.02 -2.82 4.99
CA ARG A 88 11.53 -3.09 6.35
C ARG A 88 12.29 -2.23 7.37
N SER A 89 11.59 -1.73 8.38
CA SER A 89 12.19 -0.96 9.46
C SER A 89 11.40 -1.20 10.75
N PRO A 90 12.07 -1.21 11.92
CA PRO A 90 11.37 -1.20 13.20
C PRO A 90 10.48 0.03 13.34
N VAL A 91 9.27 -0.15 13.87
CA VAL A 91 8.27 0.90 14.08
C VAL A 91 7.79 0.92 15.54
N ALA A 92 7.34 2.08 16.02
CA ALA A 92 6.73 2.27 17.34
C ALA A 92 5.51 3.19 17.23
N ASN A 93 4.61 3.05 18.20
CA ASN A 93 3.58 4.02 18.47
C ASN A 93 4.13 5.17 19.32
N LEU A 94 3.71 6.40 19.05
CA LEU A 94 4.00 7.54 19.94
C LEU A 94 3.45 7.31 21.35
N ALA A 95 2.32 6.62 21.49
CA ALA A 95 1.73 6.27 22.78
C ALA A 95 2.66 5.46 23.69
N SER A 96 3.69 4.80 23.13
CA SER A 96 4.72 4.12 23.94
C SER A 96 5.72 5.08 24.61
N SER A 97 5.81 6.31 24.12
CA SER A 97 6.74 7.35 24.60
C SER A 97 6.04 8.48 25.35
N SER A 98 4.74 8.68 25.11
CA SER A 98 3.92 9.64 25.84
C SER A 98 2.51 9.06 26.02
N PRO A 99 2.05 8.79 27.26
CA PRO A 99 0.73 8.21 27.50
C PRO A 99 -0.42 9.20 27.25
N THR A 100 -0.13 10.50 27.17
CA THR A 100 -1.11 11.56 26.93
C THR A 100 -1.30 11.89 25.46
N ILE A 101 -0.49 11.31 24.57
CA ILE A 101 -0.58 11.61 23.13
C ILE A 101 -1.89 11.09 22.54
N THR A 102 -2.64 11.99 21.92
CA THR A 102 -3.84 11.66 21.14
C THR A 102 -3.65 12.11 19.69
N HIS A 103 -4.55 11.66 18.80
CA HIS A 103 -4.58 12.16 17.42
C HIS A 103 -4.76 13.69 17.39
N ASP A 104 -5.71 14.19 18.17
CA ASP A 104 -6.05 15.62 18.20
C ASP A 104 -4.90 16.46 18.72
N LEU A 105 -4.25 16.03 19.82
CA LEU A 105 -3.07 16.72 20.35
C LEU A 105 -1.92 16.74 19.35
N PHE A 106 -1.70 15.63 18.64
CA PHE A 106 -0.68 15.56 17.59
C PHE A 106 -1.00 16.54 16.44
N VAL A 107 -2.24 16.54 15.95
CA VAL A 107 -2.69 17.44 14.87
C VAL A 107 -2.54 18.90 15.31
N GLU A 108 -3.01 19.25 16.50
CA GLU A 108 -2.94 20.60 17.04
C GLU A 108 -1.48 21.10 17.14
N CYS A 109 -0.58 20.28 17.69
CA CYS A 109 0.83 20.65 17.82
C CYS A 109 1.53 20.81 16.47
N VAL A 110 1.24 19.93 15.50
CA VAL A 110 1.80 20.03 14.15
C VAL A 110 1.26 21.26 13.42
N THR A 111 -0.04 21.54 13.53
CA THR A 111 -0.67 22.75 12.99
C THR A 111 -0.05 24.00 13.60
N ARG A 112 0.12 24.05 14.93
CA ARG A 112 0.80 25.17 15.62
C ARG A 112 2.23 25.37 15.15
N ALA A 113 3.00 24.30 15.00
CA ALA A 113 4.37 24.37 14.49
C ALA A 113 4.41 24.87 13.03
N PHE A 114 3.45 24.45 12.20
CA PHE A 114 3.31 24.91 10.83
C PHE A 114 3.00 26.41 10.76
N ARG A 115 2.03 26.86 11.55
CA ARG A 115 1.65 28.26 11.70
C ARG A 115 2.84 29.13 12.11
N GLY A 116 3.46 28.82 13.25
CA GLY A 116 4.58 29.60 13.75
C GLY A 116 5.77 29.67 12.79
N LYS A 117 5.95 28.67 11.92
CA LYS A 117 7.03 28.67 10.92
C LYS A 117 6.71 29.54 9.70
N TYR A 118 5.49 29.47 9.18
CA TYR A 118 5.18 30.02 7.85
C TYR A 118 4.35 31.31 7.88
N TYR A 119 3.60 31.58 8.95
CA TYR A 119 2.82 32.82 9.06
C TYR A 119 2.78 33.37 10.49
N PRO A 120 3.93 33.56 11.16
CA PRO A 120 4.01 33.89 12.59
C PRO A 120 3.16 35.09 13.03
N ASP A 121 2.87 36.02 12.13
CA ASP A 121 2.17 37.28 12.39
C ASP A 121 0.71 37.30 11.89
N ASP A 122 0.21 36.19 11.34
CA ASP A 122 -1.13 36.12 10.74
C ASP A 122 -2.22 35.74 11.75
N TYR A 123 -3.45 36.19 11.48
CA TYR A 123 -4.65 35.63 12.11
C TYR A 123 -5.04 34.32 11.43
N TRP A 124 -5.40 33.32 12.24
CA TRP A 124 -5.66 31.96 11.78
C TRP A 124 -7.15 31.64 11.84
N ASP A 125 -7.68 31.09 10.75
CA ASP A 125 -9.01 30.48 10.71
C ASP A 125 -8.87 29.05 10.14
N ASP A 126 -8.74 28.05 11.02
CA ASP A 126 -8.65 26.66 10.58
C ASP A 126 -10.00 26.18 10.09
N GLN A 127 -10.03 25.72 8.84
CA GLN A 127 -11.21 25.07 8.31
C GLN A 127 -11.17 23.57 8.56
N VAL A 128 -12.12 23.09 9.35
CA VAL A 128 -12.41 21.66 9.46
C VAL A 128 -13.26 21.27 8.25
N VAL A 129 -12.61 20.68 7.24
CA VAL A 129 -13.31 20.17 6.06
C VAL A 129 -13.81 18.76 6.34
N GLN A 130 -15.12 18.61 6.52
CA GLN A 130 -15.76 17.30 6.52
C GLN A 130 -15.87 16.81 5.08
N VAL A 131 -15.06 15.83 4.72
CA VAL A 131 -15.12 15.19 3.40
C VAL A 131 -16.16 14.07 3.47
N ASP A 132 -17.44 14.42 3.38
CA ASP A 132 -18.50 13.46 3.07
C ASP A 132 -18.64 13.32 1.53
N SER A 133 -19.44 12.34 1.07
CA SER A 133 -19.72 12.15 -0.36
C SER A 133 -20.45 13.34 -1.02
N LYS A 134 -20.78 14.39 -0.26
CA LYS A 134 -21.43 15.63 -0.73
C LYS A 134 -20.47 16.81 -0.73
N SER A 135 -19.17 16.62 -0.51
CA SER A 135 -18.17 17.66 -0.75
C SER A 135 -18.31 18.10 -2.20
N GLY A 136 -18.99 19.22 -2.47
CA GLY A 136 -19.54 19.60 -3.79
C GLY A 136 -18.52 19.85 -4.90
N ASN A 137 -17.26 19.45 -4.72
CA ASN A 137 -16.24 19.43 -5.75
C ASN A 137 -16.32 18.12 -6.55
N GLU A 138 -16.92 18.20 -7.73
CA GLU A 138 -17.10 17.08 -8.66
C GLU A 138 -15.79 16.35 -8.99
N PHE A 139 -14.67 17.07 -9.10
CA PHE A 139 -13.37 16.47 -9.38
C PHE A 139 -12.88 15.58 -8.23
N VAL A 140 -13.08 16.02 -6.98
CA VAL A 140 -12.71 15.23 -5.79
C VAL A 140 -13.59 14.00 -5.65
N VAL A 141 -14.90 14.14 -5.86
CA VAL A 141 -15.86 13.02 -5.80
C VAL A 141 -15.50 11.98 -6.85
N LYS A 142 -15.35 12.38 -8.11
CA LYS A 142 -14.99 11.49 -9.22
C LYS A 142 -13.66 10.79 -8.98
N GLY A 143 -12.64 11.54 -8.56
CA GLY A 143 -11.33 10.96 -8.23
C GLY A 143 -11.42 9.96 -7.07
N ALA A 144 -12.17 10.26 -6.02
CA ALA A 144 -12.33 9.36 -4.89
C ALA A 144 -13.12 8.09 -5.24
N GLU A 145 -14.12 8.19 -6.12
CA GLU A 145 -14.86 7.05 -6.66
C GLU A 145 -13.95 6.15 -7.50
N GLU A 146 -13.16 6.73 -8.42
CA GLU A 146 -12.18 6.01 -9.23
C GLU A 146 -11.20 5.24 -8.33
N LEU A 147 -10.60 5.91 -7.33
CA LEU A 147 -9.64 5.29 -6.40
C LEU A 147 -10.25 4.16 -5.57
N ARG A 148 -11.52 4.28 -5.15
CA ARG A 148 -12.20 3.29 -4.29
C ARG A 148 -12.68 2.07 -5.06
N GLN A 149 -13.26 2.28 -6.23
CA GLN A 149 -14.00 1.23 -6.93
C GLN A 149 -13.19 0.57 -8.05
N SER A 150 -12.24 1.27 -8.66
CA SER A 150 -11.52 0.73 -9.81
C SER A 150 -10.54 -0.36 -9.41
N TRP A 151 -10.70 -1.55 -10.00
CA TRP A 151 -9.69 -2.60 -9.96
C TRP A 151 -8.45 -2.18 -10.77
N GLU A 152 -8.67 -1.47 -11.88
CA GLU A 152 -7.63 -0.96 -12.78
C GLU A 152 -6.69 0.01 -12.05
N TRP A 153 -7.22 0.77 -11.09
CA TRP A 153 -6.39 1.59 -10.20
C TRP A 153 -5.68 0.75 -9.13
N ARG A 154 -6.42 -0.05 -8.36
CA ARG A 154 -5.89 -0.79 -7.20
C ARG A 154 -4.86 -1.86 -7.58
N PHE A 155 -5.10 -2.57 -8.67
CA PHE A 155 -4.30 -3.73 -9.10
C PHE A 155 -3.81 -3.59 -10.55
N GLY A 156 -4.54 -2.90 -11.41
CA GLY A 156 -4.18 -2.70 -12.81
C GLY A 156 -2.92 -1.84 -13.03
N GLN A 157 -2.44 -1.13 -12.01
CA GLN A 157 -1.16 -0.41 -12.04
C GLN A 157 0.03 -1.29 -11.62
N THR A 158 -0.19 -2.55 -11.27
CA THR A 158 0.88 -3.46 -10.83
C THR A 158 1.88 -3.67 -11.97
N PRO A 159 3.19 -3.41 -11.74
CA PRO A 159 4.25 -3.69 -12.71
C PRO A 159 4.27 -5.16 -13.11
N GLU A 160 5.00 -5.46 -14.18
CA GLU A 160 5.21 -6.84 -14.60
C GLU A 160 5.87 -7.67 -13.49
N PHE A 161 5.38 -8.89 -13.29
CA PHE A 161 5.95 -9.88 -12.39
C PHE A 161 5.73 -11.30 -12.91
N THR A 162 6.57 -12.23 -12.46
CA THR A 162 6.38 -13.67 -12.63
C THR A 162 6.04 -14.33 -11.31
N HIS A 163 5.32 -15.44 -11.38
CA HIS A 163 4.99 -16.24 -10.20
C HIS A 163 5.08 -17.72 -10.52
N ASP A 164 5.97 -18.41 -9.82
CA ASP A 164 6.17 -19.85 -9.89
C ASP A 164 5.46 -20.53 -8.73
N MET A 165 4.56 -21.47 -9.03
CA MET A 165 3.76 -22.17 -8.03
C MET A 165 3.80 -23.67 -8.28
N HIS A 166 3.83 -24.44 -7.20
CA HIS A 166 3.84 -25.90 -7.24
C HIS A 166 2.95 -26.46 -6.14
N THR A 167 2.24 -27.55 -6.44
CA THR A 167 1.50 -28.34 -5.45
C THR A 167 1.39 -29.79 -5.88
N SER A 168 1.23 -30.68 -4.90
CA SER A 168 0.97 -32.10 -5.10
C SER A 168 -0.47 -32.39 -4.72
N PHE A 169 -1.27 -32.88 -5.67
CA PHE A 169 -2.61 -33.42 -5.42
C PHE A 169 -2.57 -34.95 -5.40
N SER A 170 -3.65 -35.58 -4.93
CA SER A 170 -3.79 -37.05 -4.99
C SER A 170 -3.79 -37.60 -6.42
N TRP A 171 -4.07 -36.74 -7.41
CA TRP A 171 -4.12 -37.06 -8.83
C TRP A 171 -2.88 -36.60 -9.61
N GLY A 172 -1.86 -36.07 -8.93
CA GLY A 172 -0.57 -35.71 -9.53
C GLY A 172 -0.02 -34.36 -9.09
N ASP A 173 1.22 -34.11 -9.47
CA ASP A 173 1.91 -32.84 -9.22
C ASP A 173 1.56 -31.82 -10.29
N VAL A 174 1.28 -30.58 -9.88
CA VAL A 174 0.98 -29.47 -10.77
C VAL A 174 1.99 -28.35 -10.57
N ASN A 175 2.58 -27.90 -11.67
CA ASN A 175 3.47 -26.75 -11.72
C ASN A 175 2.83 -25.66 -12.59
N VAL A 176 2.80 -24.44 -12.08
CA VAL A 176 2.25 -23.27 -12.78
C VAL A 176 3.29 -22.16 -12.80
N HIS A 177 3.66 -21.72 -14.00
CA HIS A 177 4.47 -20.52 -14.20
C HIS A 177 3.62 -19.43 -14.87
N LEU A 178 3.47 -18.28 -14.22
CA LEU A 178 2.69 -17.16 -14.73
C LEU A 178 3.54 -15.93 -14.96
N THR A 179 3.19 -15.16 -15.99
CA THR A 179 3.62 -13.76 -16.15
C THR A 179 2.40 -12.86 -16.10
N SER A 180 2.38 -11.90 -15.18
CA SER A 180 1.30 -10.92 -15.03
C SER A 180 1.81 -9.52 -15.30
N LYS A 181 0.99 -8.70 -15.97
CA LYS A 181 1.28 -7.29 -16.25
C LYS A 181 -0.02 -6.50 -16.17
N ARG A 182 -0.01 -5.37 -15.45
CA ARG A 182 -1.23 -4.58 -15.19
C ARG A 182 -2.34 -5.43 -14.57
N GLY A 183 -1.96 -6.34 -13.68
CA GLY A 183 -2.86 -7.27 -12.99
C GLY A 183 -3.50 -8.34 -13.88
N LEU A 184 -3.16 -8.44 -15.16
CA LEU A 184 -3.68 -9.45 -16.09
C LEU A 184 -2.62 -10.50 -16.39
N ILE A 185 -3.04 -11.76 -16.49
CA ILE A 185 -2.17 -12.86 -16.91
C ILE A 185 -1.88 -12.70 -18.40
N THR A 186 -0.60 -12.54 -18.73
CA THR A 186 -0.14 -12.36 -20.12
C THR A 186 0.48 -13.62 -20.70
N ARG A 187 1.04 -14.48 -19.83
CA ARG A 187 1.58 -15.80 -20.18
C ARG A 187 1.32 -16.76 -19.03
N CYS A 188 1.10 -18.01 -19.37
CA CYS A 188 0.85 -19.09 -18.42
C CYS A 188 1.47 -20.36 -18.99
N GLN A 189 2.08 -21.18 -18.13
CA GLN A 189 2.53 -22.53 -18.45
C GLN A 189 2.05 -23.44 -17.33
N ILE A 190 1.31 -24.50 -17.67
CA ILE A 190 0.73 -25.43 -16.72
C ILE A 190 1.22 -26.84 -17.05
N LYS A 191 1.93 -27.46 -16.11
CA LYS A 191 2.38 -28.85 -16.23
C LYS A 191 1.68 -29.71 -15.19
N GLY A 192 1.33 -30.94 -15.56
CA GLY A 192 0.64 -31.89 -14.68
C GLY A 192 -0.89 -31.83 -14.74
N LEU A 193 -1.45 -30.89 -15.51
CA LEU A 193 -2.88 -30.81 -15.80
C LEU A 193 -3.05 -30.63 -17.32
N ALA A 194 -3.83 -31.51 -17.96
CA ALA A 194 -4.00 -31.55 -19.41
C ALA A 194 -4.93 -30.42 -19.93
N ILE A 195 -4.51 -29.18 -19.74
CA ILE A 195 -5.20 -27.96 -20.18
C ILE A 195 -4.26 -27.09 -21.00
N PRO A 196 -4.77 -26.34 -22.00
CA PRO A 196 -3.94 -25.42 -22.76
C PRO A 196 -3.32 -24.32 -21.89
N ASP A 197 -2.05 -24.02 -22.12
CA ASP A 197 -1.32 -22.91 -21.50
C ASP A 197 -1.99 -21.54 -21.71
N THR A 198 -2.79 -21.41 -22.77
CA THR A 198 -3.56 -20.19 -23.07
C THR A 198 -4.80 -19.99 -22.21
N SER A 199 -5.21 -20.99 -21.44
CA SER A 199 -6.53 -21.01 -20.77
C SER A 199 -6.74 -19.92 -19.72
N LEU A 200 -5.66 -19.40 -19.13
CA LEU A 200 -5.72 -18.34 -18.12
C LEU A 200 -5.30 -16.97 -18.66
N VAL A 201 -4.85 -16.90 -19.93
CA VAL A 201 -4.36 -15.66 -20.52
C VAL A 201 -5.52 -14.67 -20.69
N GLY A 202 -5.29 -13.42 -20.29
CA GLY A 202 -6.28 -12.35 -20.30
C GLY A 202 -7.10 -12.24 -19.02
N LEU A 203 -7.07 -13.25 -18.14
CA LEU A 203 -7.79 -13.20 -16.87
C LEU A 203 -7.07 -12.32 -15.85
N ARG A 204 -7.86 -11.75 -14.92
CA ARG A 204 -7.34 -11.01 -13.77
C ARG A 204 -6.61 -11.96 -12.82
N TYR A 205 -5.36 -11.64 -12.52
CA TYR A 205 -4.56 -12.33 -11.53
C TYR A 205 -5.23 -12.21 -10.14
N GLY A 206 -5.36 -13.34 -9.42
CA GLY A 206 -6.05 -13.40 -8.12
C GLY A 206 -7.48 -13.89 -8.23
N THR A 207 -8.36 -13.19 -8.96
CA THR A 207 -9.79 -13.56 -9.01
C THR A 207 -10.06 -14.71 -9.96
N LEU A 208 -9.38 -14.73 -11.11
CA LEU A 208 -9.58 -15.74 -12.16
C LEU A 208 -11.07 -15.88 -12.54
N GLU A 209 -11.75 -14.74 -12.70
CA GLU A 209 -13.14 -14.68 -13.16
C GLU A 209 -13.30 -15.53 -14.44
N THR A 210 -14.35 -16.35 -14.51
CA THR A 210 -14.66 -17.27 -15.64
C THR A 210 -13.67 -18.41 -15.90
N ALA A 211 -12.59 -18.56 -15.12
CA ALA A 211 -11.59 -19.61 -15.35
C ALA A 211 -12.19 -21.02 -15.33
N GLU A 212 -13.15 -21.28 -14.43
CA GLU A 212 -13.80 -22.58 -14.32
C GLU A 212 -14.52 -22.98 -15.61
N GLU A 213 -15.32 -22.09 -16.20
CA GLU A 213 -16.01 -22.33 -17.46
C GLU A 213 -15.05 -22.58 -18.63
N ILE A 214 -13.92 -21.85 -18.66
CA ILE A 214 -12.90 -22.01 -19.71
C ILE A 214 -12.19 -23.36 -19.57
N LEU A 215 -11.80 -23.72 -18.35
CA LEU A 215 -11.08 -24.96 -18.08
C LEU A 215 -11.97 -26.19 -18.30
N LEU A 216 -13.22 -26.17 -17.85
CA LEU A 216 -14.16 -27.28 -18.04
C LEU A 216 -14.50 -27.53 -19.53
N LYS A 217 -14.40 -26.52 -20.40
CA LYS A 217 -14.59 -26.69 -21.85
C LYS A 217 -13.42 -27.40 -22.53
N SER A 218 -12.21 -27.28 -21.99
CA SER A 218 -10.98 -27.80 -22.60
C SER A 218 -10.45 -29.06 -21.91
N TYR A 219 -10.87 -29.31 -20.67
CA TYR A 219 -10.41 -30.44 -19.88
C TYR A 219 -11.34 -31.65 -20.03
N THR A 220 -10.77 -32.81 -20.38
CA THR A 220 -11.52 -34.05 -20.60
C THR A 220 -11.51 -34.99 -19.38
N GLY A 221 -10.84 -34.62 -18.29
CA GLY A 221 -10.76 -35.41 -17.06
C GLY A 221 -11.88 -35.09 -16.06
N SER A 222 -11.70 -35.49 -14.80
CA SER A 222 -12.67 -35.24 -13.74
C SER A 222 -12.85 -33.74 -13.44
N PRO A 223 -14.08 -33.17 -13.52
CA PRO A 223 -14.34 -31.77 -13.16
C PRO A 223 -13.85 -31.38 -11.76
N SER A 224 -13.84 -32.33 -10.81
CA SER A 224 -13.36 -32.09 -9.44
C SER A 224 -11.87 -31.72 -9.36
N TYR A 225 -11.06 -32.05 -10.38
CA TYR A 225 -9.65 -31.67 -10.41
C TYR A 225 -9.49 -30.19 -10.77
N ILE A 226 -10.39 -29.66 -11.62
CA ILE A 226 -10.42 -28.23 -11.96
C ILE A 226 -10.81 -27.40 -10.73
N ASP A 227 -11.81 -27.84 -9.97
CA ASP A 227 -12.21 -27.17 -8.73
C ASP A 227 -11.07 -27.13 -7.69
N GLN A 228 -10.42 -28.27 -7.44
CA GLN A 228 -9.26 -28.35 -6.55
C GLN A 228 -8.10 -27.46 -7.02
N PHE A 229 -7.81 -27.50 -8.33
CA PHE A 229 -6.77 -26.69 -8.95
C PHE A 229 -7.05 -25.19 -8.80
N LEU A 230 -8.27 -24.73 -9.12
CA LEU A 230 -8.63 -23.31 -9.03
C LEU A 230 -8.70 -22.82 -7.59
N THR A 231 -9.18 -23.65 -6.66
CA THR A 231 -9.21 -23.34 -5.23
C THR A 231 -7.79 -23.15 -4.69
N TRP A 232 -6.88 -24.06 -5.03
CA TRP A 232 -5.46 -23.92 -4.70
C TRP A 232 -4.85 -22.67 -5.34
N LEU A 233 -5.02 -22.50 -6.65
CA LEU A 233 -4.40 -21.42 -7.41
C LEU A 233 -4.83 -20.04 -6.90
N ARG A 234 -6.12 -19.84 -6.59
CA ARG A 234 -6.63 -18.58 -6.01
C ARG A 234 -6.06 -18.29 -4.62
N ARG A 235 -5.78 -19.33 -3.82
CA ARG A 235 -5.16 -19.17 -2.50
C ARG A 235 -3.69 -18.77 -2.61
N GLU A 236 -2.99 -19.33 -3.60
CA GLU A 236 -1.59 -18.99 -3.85
C GLU A 236 -1.41 -17.62 -4.51
N MET A 237 -2.40 -17.09 -5.24
CA MET A 237 -2.34 -15.76 -5.87
C MET A 237 -2.50 -14.60 -4.89
#